data_AF-A0A3B9NQI2-F1
#
_entry.id   AF-A0A3B9NQI2-F1
#
_cell.length_a   1.000
_cell.length_b   1.000
_cell.length_c   1.000
_cell.angle_alpha   90.00
_cell.angle_beta   90.00
_cell.angle_gamma   90.00
#
_symmetry.space_group_name_H-M   'P 1'
#
loop_
_entity.id
_entity.type
_entity.pdbx_description
1 polymer ?
#
loop_
_entity_poly.entity_id
_entity_poly.type
_entity_poly.pdbx_seq_one_letter_code
_entity_poly.pdbx_strand_id
1 'polypeptide(L)'
;MITTDRFLLVLVFLFTLLHNSAHALVILQYHHIADDTPFSTSTKPEVFAAHLEHLAQSGFNIVSLSEHFSQQNEGDASANALEVAITFDDAYRSIFTEAFPLLRARGWPFTIFVATDLVGRPGGRYLAWDELKAMKAAGAEIANHSTGHQHWARKPVKKSLQAWSDEFLQDTLRAQETLETHLDFAPKHYALPYGEYHPLLVNQLQAANFLVFG
;
A
#
# COMPACT_ATOMS: atom_id res chain seq x y z
N MET A 1 58.15 -35.27 14.39
CA MET A 1 57.45 -34.46 13.37
C MET A 1 56.52 -33.54 14.14
N ILE A 2 56.82 -32.25 14.11
CA ILE A 2 56.40 -31.23 15.07
C ILE A 2 55.26 -30.38 14.48
N THR A 3 54.28 -30.12 15.34
CA THR A 3 53.19 -29.13 15.33
C THR A 3 53.22 -28.01 14.29
N THR A 4 52.10 -27.81 13.59
CA THR A 4 51.62 -26.48 13.16
C THR A 4 50.09 -26.44 13.19
N ASP A 5 49.54 -26.37 14.41
CA ASP A 5 48.22 -25.80 14.67
C ASP A 5 48.47 -24.51 15.44
N ARG A 6 47.86 -23.40 14.99
CA ARG A 6 47.68 -22.08 15.66
C ARG A 6 47.95 -20.91 14.71
N PHE A 7 47.13 -20.72 13.67
CA PHE A 7 46.93 -19.38 13.10
C PHE A 7 45.56 -19.19 12.40
N LEU A 8 44.58 -20.06 12.66
CA LEU A 8 43.27 -20.01 11.99
C LEU A 8 42.09 -19.97 12.96
N LEU A 9 42.22 -19.27 14.09
CA LEU A 9 41.13 -19.22 15.09
C LEU A 9 40.81 -17.81 15.60
N VAL A 10 41.31 -16.76 14.92
CA VAL A 10 40.99 -15.36 15.27
C VAL A 10 40.19 -14.65 14.17
N LEU A 11 40.09 -15.19 12.95
CA LEU A 11 39.32 -14.53 11.87
C LEU A 11 37.84 -14.91 11.81
N VAL A 12 37.39 -15.92 12.59
CA VAL A 12 35.99 -16.38 12.57
C VAL A 12 35.12 -15.68 13.62
N PHE A 13 35.71 -14.93 14.55
CA PHE A 13 34.97 -14.26 15.64
C PHE A 13 34.63 -12.78 15.38
N LEU A 14 35.04 -12.21 14.24
CA LEU A 14 34.73 -10.81 13.89
C LEU A 14 33.64 -10.66 12.81
N PHE A 15 32.99 -11.76 12.41
CA PHE A 15 31.84 -11.74 11.50
C PHE A 15 30.51 -12.01 12.19
N THR A 16 30.52 -12.24 13.51
CA THR A 16 29.32 -12.16 14.32
C THR A 16 29.09 -10.70 14.71
N LEU A 17 27.92 -10.18 14.32
CA LEU A 17 27.27 -8.94 14.79
C LEU A 17 27.43 -7.66 13.94
N LEU A 18 27.45 -7.77 12.61
CA LEU A 18 26.66 -6.84 11.81
C LEU A 18 25.38 -7.57 11.40
N HIS A 19 24.46 -7.73 12.36
CA HIS A 19 23.06 -7.91 11.98
C HIS A 19 22.66 -6.57 11.35
N ASN A 20 22.78 -6.49 10.03
CA ASN A 20 22.00 -5.54 9.27
C ASN A 20 20.56 -6.01 9.44
N SER A 21 19.91 -5.56 10.51
CA SER A 21 18.48 -5.72 10.65
C SER A 21 17.88 -4.93 9.50
N ALA A 22 17.48 -5.64 8.45
CA ALA A 22 16.78 -5.02 7.34
C ALA A 22 15.43 -4.54 7.88
N HIS A 23 15.20 -3.23 7.85
CA HIS A 23 13.85 -2.68 7.94
C HIS A 23 13.07 -3.23 6.77
N ALA A 24 12.21 -4.21 7.04
CA ALA A 24 11.38 -4.84 6.04
C ALA A 24 9.92 -4.53 6.38
N LEU A 25 9.30 -3.68 5.56
CA LEU A 25 7.86 -3.53 5.53
C LEU A 25 7.28 -4.59 4.60
N VAL A 26 6.39 -5.42 5.12
CA VAL A 26 5.54 -6.27 4.29
C VAL A 26 4.24 -5.53 4.01
N ILE A 27 3.91 -5.32 2.74
CA ILE A 27 2.65 -4.69 2.33
C ILE A 27 1.69 -5.79 1.86
N LEU A 28 0.61 -6.00 2.60
CA LEU A 28 -0.44 -6.96 2.26
C LEU A 28 -1.52 -6.27 1.44
N GLN A 29 -1.62 -6.64 0.17
CA GLN A 29 -2.59 -6.07 -0.76
C GLN A 29 -3.84 -6.94 -0.88
N TYR A 30 -5.00 -6.33 -0.61
CA TYR A 30 -6.33 -6.90 -0.81
C TYR A 30 -7.12 -6.09 -1.84
N HIS A 31 -8.27 -6.60 -2.29
CA HIS A 31 -9.23 -5.87 -3.13
C HIS A 31 -10.64 -6.08 -2.57
N HIS A 32 -11.28 -7.20 -2.93
CA HIS A 32 -12.59 -7.60 -2.40
C HIS A 32 -12.42 -8.46 -1.16
N ILE A 33 -13.27 -8.22 -0.16
CA ILE A 33 -13.47 -9.14 0.97
C ILE A 33 -14.86 -9.77 0.80
N ALA A 34 -14.97 -10.73 -0.09
CA ALA A 34 -16.24 -11.28 -0.56
C ALA A 34 -16.07 -12.72 -1.07
N ASP A 35 -17.18 -13.45 -1.12
CA ASP A 35 -17.28 -14.84 -1.58
C ASP A 35 -18.02 -14.99 -2.94
N ASP A 36 -18.65 -13.91 -3.42
CA ASP A 36 -19.50 -13.86 -4.62
C ASP A 36 -18.87 -13.09 -5.80
N THR A 37 -17.65 -12.60 -5.65
CA THR A 37 -16.86 -11.88 -6.66
C THR A 37 -15.76 -12.77 -7.28
N PRO A 38 -15.14 -12.35 -8.41
CA PRO A 38 -14.10 -13.17 -9.06
C PRO A 38 -12.93 -13.51 -8.11
N PHE A 39 -12.66 -14.80 -7.96
CA PHE A 39 -11.66 -15.33 -7.03
C PHE A 39 -10.26 -14.72 -7.19
N SER A 40 -9.88 -14.35 -8.42
CA SER A 40 -8.56 -13.77 -8.72
C SER A 40 -8.24 -12.48 -7.96
N THR A 41 -9.26 -11.78 -7.44
CA THR A 41 -9.11 -10.51 -6.69
C THR A 41 -9.92 -10.52 -5.39
N SER A 42 -10.39 -11.68 -4.94
CA SER A 42 -11.31 -11.78 -3.79
C SER A 42 -10.74 -12.66 -2.69
N THR A 43 -10.73 -12.13 -1.48
CA THR A 43 -10.47 -12.90 -0.26
C THR A 43 -11.78 -13.10 0.47
N LYS A 44 -12.12 -14.33 0.85
CA LYS A 44 -13.36 -14.56 1.59
C LYS A 44 -13.30 -13.90 2.98
N PRO A 45 -14.42 -13.42 3.54
CA PRO A 45 -14.45 -12.79 4.86
C PRO A 45 -13.81 -13.64 5.97
N GLU A 46 -14.09 -14.95 5.99
CA GLU A 46 -13.53 -15.88 6.97
C GLU A 46 -12.01 -16.08 6.81
N VAL A 47 -11.51 -16.02 5.58
CA VAL A 47 -10.07 -16.10 5.28
C VAL A 47 -9.37 -14.81 5.71
N PHE A 48 -9.99 -13.66 5.42
CA PHE A 48 -9.48 -12.36 5.88
C PHE A 48 -9.41 -12.29 7.41
N ALA A 49 -10.47 -12.73 8.10
CA ALA A 49 -10.47 -12.81 9.56
C ALA A 49 -9.35 -13.72 10.10
N ALA A 50 -9.11 -14.86 9.45
CA ALA A 50 -8.00 -15.76 9.80
C ALA A 50 -6.62 -15.11 9.57
N HIS A 51 -6.44 -14.32 8.51
CA HIS A 51 -5.22 -13.54 8.30
C HIS A 51 -4.97 -12.55 9.44
N LEU A 52 -6.01 -11.80 9.86
CA LEU A 52 -5.88 -10.84 10.96
C LEU A 52 -5.55 -11.54 12.29
N GLU A 53 -6.12 -12.72 12.54
CA GLU A 53 -5.79 -13.51 13.72
C GLU A 53 -4.33 -13.98 13.69
N HIS A 54 -3.86 -14.45 12.53
CA HIS A 54 -2.46 -14.84 12.37
C HIS A 54 -1.52 -13.66 12.63
N LEU A 55 -1.80 -12.49 12.06
CA LEU A 55 -1.00 -11.28 12.29
C LEU A 55 -0.94 -10.91 13.78
N ALA A 56 -2.05 -11.01 14.50
CA ALA A 56 -2.13 -10.70 15.93
C ALA A 56 -1.27 -11.65 16.78
N GLN A 57 -1.09 -12.89 16.33
CA GLN A 57 -0.30 -13.92 17.03
C GLN A 57 1.19 -13.93 16.64
N SER A 58 1.55 -13.33 15.50
CA SER A 58 2.91 -13.41 14.94
C SER A 58 3.87 -12.31 15.42
N GLY A 59 3.42 -11.38 16.27
CA GLY A 59 4.27 -10.31 16.81
C GLY A 59 4.66 -9.24 15.78
N PHE A 60 3.95 -9.15 14.65
CA PHE A 60 4.12 -8.07 13.68
C PHE A 60 3.58 -6.75 14.24
N ASN A 61 4.27 -5.65 13.93
CA ASN A 61 3.76 -4.32 14.18
C ASN A 61 2.92 -3.86 12.98
N ILE A 62 1.63 -3.59 13.20
CA ILE A 62 0.75 -3.13 12.14
C ILE A 62 0.84 -1.61 12.07
N VAL A 63 1.38 -1.10 10.96
CA VAL A 63 1.68 0.32 10.77
C VAL A 63 0.94 0.89 9.58
N SER A 64 0.71 2.20 9.59
CA SER A 64 0.23 2.89 8.41
C SER A 64 1.38 3.14 7.43
N LEU A 65 1.08 3.35 6.14
CA LEU A 65 2.12 3.66 5.17
C LEU A 65 2.78 5.00 5.49
N SER A 66 2.01 6.03 5.87
CA SER A 66 2.59 7.33 6.20
C SER A 66 3.46 7.25 7.45
N GLU A 67 3.07 6.49 8.47
CA GLU A 67 3.87 6.28 9.67
C GLU A 67 5.23 5.68 9.31
N HIS A 68 5.24 4.55 8.61
CA HIS A 68 6.47 3.86 8.21
C HIS A 68 7.41 4.79 7.41
N PHE A 69 6.90 5.42 6.36
CA PHE A 69 7.74 6.26 5.50
C PHE A 69 8.12 7.60 6.14
N SER A 70 7.40 8.09 7.16
CA SER A 70 7.81 9.26 7.93
C SER A 70 9.01 8.96 8.85
N GLN A 71 8.98 7.82 9.55
CA GLN A 71 10.03 7.39 10.48
C GLN A 71 11.37 7.09 9.76
N GLN A 72 11.31 6.54 8.55
CA GLN A 72 12.51 6.34 7.72
C GLN A 72 13.24 7.65 7.40
N ASN A 73 12.50 8.75 7.22
CA ASN A 73 13.10 10.06 6.92
C ASN A 73 13.72 10.73 8.16
N GLU A 74 13.25 10.39 9.35
CA GLU A 74 13.73 10.98 10.62
C GLU A 74 14.92 10.23 11.23
N GLY A 75 15.32 9.10 10.64
CA GLY A 75 16.43 8.27 11.12
C GLY A 75 16.12 7.53 12.42
N ASP A 76 14.86 7.55 12.88
CA ASP A 76 14.39 6.86 14.08
C ASP A 76 14.03 5.41 13.72
N ALA A 77 15.08 4.67 13.39
CA ALA A 77 15.00 3.25 13.09
C ALA A 77 14.80 2.47 14.41
N SER A 78 13.56 2.14 14.73
CA SER A 78 13.23 0.95 15.53
C SER A 78 13.72 -0.28 14.77
N ALA A 79 15.03 -0.52 14.83
CA ALA A 79 15.77 -1.37 13.91
C ALA A 79 15.41 -2.85 13.97
N ASN A 80 14.39 -3.28 14.70
CA ASN A 80 14.09 -4.70 14.92
C ASN A 80 12.60 -5.07 14.85
N ALA A 81 11.69 -4.16 14.47
CA ALA A 81 10.27 -4.51 14.33
C ALA A 81 9.98 -5.06 12.91
N LEU A 82 9.37 -6.24 12.83
CA LEU A 82 8.78 -6.73 11.58
C LEU A 82 7.45 -6.00 11.38
N GLU A 83 7.39 -5.15 10.37
CA GLU A 83 6.23 -4.28 10.11
C GLU A 83 5.36 -4.81 8.99
N VAL A 84 4.05 -4.65 9.16
CA VAL A 84 3.05 -5.02 8.15
C VAL A 84 2.13 -3.83 7.91
N ALA A 85 2.02 -3.41 6.66
CA ALA A 85 0.97 -2.49 6.22
C ALA A 85 -0.14 -3.29 5.52
N ILE A 86 -1.39 -3.00 5.88
CA ILE A 86 -2.57 -3.60 5.24
C ILE A 86 -3.13 -2.59 4.23
N THR A 87 -3.28 -3.00 2.98
CA THR A 87 -3.78 -2.14 1.90
C THR A 87 -4.94 -2.79 1.16
N PHE A 88 -5.82 -1.95 0.62
CA PHE A 88 -6.93 -2.35 -0.23
C PHE A 88 -6.96 -1.48 -1.48
N ASP A 89 -7.08 -2.09 -2.64
CA ASP A 89 -7.23 -1.36 -3.90
C ASP A 89 -8.72 -1.26 -4.29
N ASP A 90 -9.00 -0.41 -5.28
CA ASP A 90 -10.30 -0.20 -5.94
C ASP A 90 -11.45 0.39 -5.12
N ALA A 91 -11.36 0.45 -3.79
CA ALA A 91 -12.42 0.96 -2.92
C ALA A 91 -13.74 0.18 -3.03
N TYR A 92 -13.70 -1.15 -3.06
CA TYR A 92 -14.91 -1.98 -3.01
C TYR A 92 -15.67 -1.82 -1.69
N ARG A 93 -17.00 -1.84 -1.77
CA ARG A 93 -17.87 -1.66 -0.60
C ARG A 93 -17.71 -2.78 0.44
N SER A 94 -17.27 -3.97 0.03
CA SER A 94 -16.93 -5.08 0.93
C SER A 94 -15.87 -4.71 1.97
N ILE A 95 -14.99 -3.75 1.66
CA ILE A 95 -14.00 -3.26 2.61
C ILE A 95 -14.72 -2.63 3.83
N PHE A 96 -15.78 -1.87 3.60
CA PHE A 96 -16.54 -1.23 4.68
C PHE A 96 -17.43 -2.21 5.45
N THR A 97 -18.00 -3.20 4.78
CA THR A 97 -18.93 -4.14 5.43
C THR A 97 -18.22 -5.28 6.15
N GLU A 98 -17.12 -5.80 5.60
CA GLU A 98 -16.44 -6.99 6.12
C GLU A 98 -15.10 -6.68 6.80
N ALA A 99 -14.23 -5.90 6.17
CA ALA A 99 -12.88 -5.66 6.69
C ALA A 99 -12.86 -4.61 7.81
N PHE A 100 -13.53 -3.48 7.58
CA PHE A 100 -13.47 -2.31 8.44
C PHE A 100 -13.90 -2.60 9.89
N PRO A 101 -14.99 -3.34 10.18
CA PRO A 101 -15.35 -3.67 11.56
C PRO A 101 -14.25 -4.42 12.30
N LEU A 102 -13.54 -5.33 11.62
CA LEU A 102 -12.49 -6.16 12.19
C LEU A 102 -11.20 -5.36 12.46
N LEU A 103 -10.81 -4.49 11.52
CA LEU A 103 -9.64 -3.63 11.64
C LEU A 103 -9.87 -2.55 12.72
N ARG A 104 -11.04 -1.91 12.71
CA ARG A 104 -11.44 -0.93 13.73
C ARG A 104 -11.47 -1.52 15.13
N ALA A 105 -11.98 -2.74 15.29
CA ALA A 105 -12.01 -3.41 16.61
C ALA A 105 -10.61 -3.67 17.18
N ARG A 106 -9.59 -3.75 16.32
CA ARG A 106 -8.18 -3.92 16.70
C ARG A 106 -7.42 -2.59 16.81
N GLY A 107 -8.03 -1.48 16.39
CA GLY A 107 -7.33 -0.20 16.26
C GLY A 107 -6.21 -0.24 15.21
N TRP A 108 -6.29 -1.15 14.24
CA TRP A 108 -5.23 -1.34 13.24
C TRP A 108 -5.37 -0.35 12.09
N PRO A 109 -4.28 0.36 11.72
CA PRO A 109 -4.28 1.21 10.54
C PRO A 109 -4.36 0.37 9.26
N PHE A 110 -4.87 0.98 8.21
CA PHE A 110 -4.90 0.39 6.87
C PHE A 110 -5.02 1.49 5.81
N THR A 111 -4.60 1.19 4.59
CA THR A 111 -4.71 2.11 3.45
C THR A 111 -5.73 1.62 2.44
N ILE A 112 -6.55 2.52 1.90
CA ILE A 112 -7.39 2.26 0.73
C ILE A 112 -6.88 3.10 -0.44
N PHE A 113 -6.43 2.46 -1.51
CA PHE A 113 -6.12 3.11 -2.78
C PHE A 113 -7.40 3.22 -3.61
N VAL A 114 -7.81 4.46 -3.92
CA VAL A 114 -9.14 4.76 -4.47
C VAL A 114 -9.07 5.22 -5.92
N ALA A 115 -9.80 4.53 -6.78
CA ALA A 115 -10.14 5.00 -8.12
C ALA A 115 -11.33 5.98 -8.02
N THR A 116 -11.04 7.28 -8.01
CA THR A 116 -12.00 8.32 -7.58
C THR A 116 -13.28 8.40 -8.41
N ASP A 117 -13.24 8.11 -9.72
CA ASP A 117 -14.42 8.12 -10.59
C ASP A 117 -15.38 6.93 -10.31
N LEU A 118 -14.95 5.94 -9.51
CA LEU A 118 -15.76 4.77 -9.14
C LEU A 118 -16.56 4.99 -7.84
N VAL A 119 -16.11 5.91 -6.99
CA VAL A 119 -16.71 6.19 -5.68
C VAL A 119 -18.14 6.71 -5.85
N GLY A 120 -19.07 6.13 -5.09
CA GLY A 120 -20.48 6.52 -5.12
C GLY A 120 -21.23 6.19 -6.42
N ARG A 121 -20.65 5.39 -7.33
CA ARG A 121 -21.37 4.93 -8.53
C ARG A 121 -22.63 4.16 -8.16
N PRO A 122 -23.72 4.31 -8.93
CA PRO A 122 -24.94 3.52 -8.74
C PRO A 122 -24.66 2.02 -8.74
N GLY A 123 -25.43 1.28 -7.94
CA GLY A 123 -25.29 -0.18 -7.80
C GLY A 123 -24.51 -0.62 -6.56
N GLY A 124 -23.93 0.31 -5.78
CA GLY A 124 -23.40 0.02 -4.44
C GLY A 124 -22.20 -0.93 -4.41
N ARG A 125 -21.51 -1.11 -5.53
CA ARG A 125 -20.31 -1.96 -5.63
C ARG A 125 -19.09 -1.33 -4.97
N TYR A 126 -18.96 -0.02 -5.14
CA TYR A 126 -17.86 0.77 -4.61
C TYR A 126 -18.33 1.57 -3.41
N LEU A 127 -17.37 1.96 -2.58
CA LEU A 127 -17.60 2.81 -1.42
C LEU A 127 -18.22 4.15 -1.83
N ALA A 128 -19.06 4.70 -0.96
CA ALA A 128 -19.48 6.09 -1.01
C ALA A 128 -18.49 7.00 -0.27
N TRP A 129 -18.49 8.30 -0.59
CA TRP A 129 -17.63 9.27 0.09
C TRP A 129 -17.86 9.33 1.61
N ASP A 130 -19.09 9.15 2.07
CA ASP A 130 -19.38 9.15 3.52
C ASP A 130 -18.84 7.90 4.22
N GLU A 131 -18.80 6.75 3.54
CA GLU A 131 -18.17 5.52 4.05
C GLU A 131 -16.64 5.72 4.14
N LEU A 132 -16.02 6.33 3.12
CA LEU A 132 -14.58 6.69 3.14
C LEU A 132 -14.25 7.66 4.28
N LYS A 133 -15.06 8.69 4.49
CA LYS A 133 -14.90 9.64 5.62
C LYS A 133 -15.01 8.93 6.97
N ALA A 134 -15.96 8.02 7.12
CA ALA A 134 -16.14 7.26 8.36
C ALA A 134 -14.93 6.36 8.66
N MET A 135 -14.36 5.72 7.64
CA MET A 135 -13.14 4.92 7.78
C MET A 135 -11.92 5.79 8.09
N LYS A 136 -11.77 6.93 7.42
CA LYS A 136 -10.71 7.89 7.71
C LYS A 136 -10.77 8.39 9.16
N ALA A 137 -11.95 8.73 9.65
CA ALA A 137 -12.15 9.15 11.04
C ALA A 137 -11.79 8.04 12.07
N ALA A 138 -11.74 6.78 11.63
CA ALA A 138 -11.36 5.63 12.43
C ALA A 138 -9.91 5.16 12.20
N GLY A 139 -9.08 5.95 11.49
CA GLY A 139 -7.65 5.68 11.31
C GLY A 139 -7.25 5.08 9.96
N ALA A 140 -8.16 5.01 8.98
CA ALA A 140 -7.80 4.60 7.62
C ALA A 140 -7.07 5.73 6.87
N GLU A 141 -6.02 5.38 6.13
CA GLU A 141 -5.45 6.24 5.09
C GLU A 141 -6.21 6.03 3.78
N ILE A 142 -6.55 7.12 3.09
CA ILE A 142 -7.22 7.07 1.79
C ILE A 142 -6.30 7.70 0.76
N ALA A 143 -5.85 6.91 -0.20
CA ALA A 143 -4.76 7.22 -1.13
C ALA A 143 -5.19 7.05 -2.59
N ASN A 144 -4.31 7.43 -3.51
CA ASN A 144 -4.63 7.60 -4.92
C ASN A 144 -4.45 6.30 -5.73
N HIS A 145 -5.45 5.95 -6.53
CA HIS A 145 -5.41 4.82 -7.47
C HIS A 145 -5.88 5.21 -8.86
N SER A 146 -5.45 6.38 -9.34
CA SER A 146 -5.96 7.06 -10.55
C SER A 146 -7.41 7.52 -10.41
N THR A 147 -7.99 8.07 -11.48
CA THR A 147 -9.44 8.35 -11.48
C THR A 147 -10.26 7.11 -11.81
N GLY A 148 -9.93 6.43 -12.92
CA GLY A 148 -10.80 5.41 -13.52
C GLY A 148 -10.22 3.99 -13.54
N HIS A 149 -9.12 3.72 -12.84
CA HIS A 149 -8.42 2.42 -12.84
C HIS A 149 -7.96 2.00 -14.26
N GLN A 150 -7.27 2.89 -14.96
CA GLN A 150 -6.86 2.68 -16.36
C GLN A 150 -5.51 1.96 -16.47
N HIS A 151 -5.31 1.21 -17.56
CA HIS A 151 -4.00 0.63 -17.89
C HIS A 151 -3.04 1.71 -18.40
N TRP A 152 -2.09 2.10 -17.56
CA TRP A 152 -1.13 3.15 -17.90
C TRP A 152 0.23 2.67 -18.37
N ALA A 153 0.61 1.40 -18.20
CA ALA A 153 1.98 0.94 -18.51
C ALA A 153 2.32 0.98 -20.01
N ARG A 154 1.30 0.95 -20.89
CA ARG A 154 1.50 0.90 -22.34
C ARG A 154 1.03 2.18 -23.00
N LYS A 155 1.98 2.93 -23.55
CA LYS A 155 1.68 4.12 -24.37
C LYS A 155 0.85 3.73 -25.60
N PRO A 156 -0.30 4.39 -25.86
CA PRO A 156 -1.04 4.21 -27.09
C PRO A 156 -0.19 4.53 -28.33
N VAL A 157 -0.34 3.74 -29.40
CA VAL A 157 0.45 3.90 -30.64
C VAL A 157 0.32 5.31 -31.23
N LYS A 158 -0.90 5.87 -31.19
CA LYS A 158 -1.23 7.17 -31.79
C LYS A 158 -0.84 8.39 -30.94
N LYS A 159 -0.38 8.20 -29.69
CA LYS A 159 0.03 9.31 -28.81
C LYS A 159 1.54 9.47 -28.82
N SER A 160 2.03 10.71 -28.78
CA SER A 160 3.44 10.97 -28.48
C SER A 160 3.75 10.56 -27.04
N LEU A 161 5.03 10.32 -26.73
CA LEU A 161 5.45 9.97 -25.37
C LEU A 161 5.04 11.06 -24.37
N GLN A 162 5.29 12.32 -24.72
CA GLN A 162 4.96 13.48 -23.89
C GLN A 162 3.45 13.60 -23.63
N ALA A 163 2.62 13.53 -24.68
CA ALA A 163 1.18 13.73 -24.52
C ALA A 163 0.53 12.66 -23.63
N TRP A 164 1.02 11.42 -23.71
CA TRP A 164 0.53 10.32 -22.86
C TRP A 164 1.02 10.44 -21.42
N SER A 165 2.29 10.80 -21.19
CA SER A 165 2.80 11.02 -19.83
C SER A 165 2.15 12.24 -19.16
N ASP A 166 1.85 13.29 -19.92
CA ASP A 166 1.14 14.47 -19.40
C ASP A 166 -0.30 14.12 -19.01
N GLU A 167 -1.00 13.34 -19.83
CA GLU A 167 -2.35 12.87 -19.53
C GLU A 167 -2.37 11.98 -18.28
N PHE A 168 -1.40 11.07 -18.13
CA PHE A 168 -1.25 10.26 -16.92
C PHE A 168 -1.08 11.11 -15.66
N LEU A 169 -0.20 12.12 -15.72
CA LEU A 169 0.01 13.01 -14.59
C LEU A 169 -1.23 13.86 -14.30
N GLN A 170 -1.89 14.38 -15.33
CA GLN A 170 -3.15 15.12 -15.17
C GLN A 170 -4.24 14.24 -14.54
N ASP A 171 -4.33 12.97 -14.93
CA ASP A 171 -5.26 12.02 -14.31
C ASP A 171 -4.94 11.81 -12.84
N THR A 172 -3.67 11.57 -12.52
CA THR A 172 -3.19 11.39 -11.15
C THR A 172 -3.49 12.61 -10.27
N LEU A 173 -3.19 13.81 -10.76
CA LEU A 173 -3.42 15.06 -10.03
C LEU A 173 -4.91 15.34 -9.83
N ARG A 174 -5.75 15.05 -10.84
CA ARG A 174 -7.21 15.15 -10.72
C ARG A 174 -7.76 14.20 -9.65
N ALA A 175 -7.27 12.96 -9.61
CA ALA A 175 -7.64 12.02 -8.55
C ALA A 175 -7.20 12.54 -7.17
N GLN A 176 -5.98 13.07 -7.06
CA GLN A 176 -5.47 13.63 -5.81
C GLN A 176 -6.31 14.82 -5.32
N GLU A 177 -6.62 15.77 -6.20
CA GLU A 177 -7.47 16.93 -5.89
C GLU A 177 -8.88 16.50 -5.47
N THR A 178 -9.43 15.46 -6.10
CA THR A 178 -10.74 14.91 -5.73
C THR A 178 -10.71 14.32 -4.33
N LEU A 179 -9.67 13.55 -3.98
CA LEU A 179 -9.49 13.00 -2.63
C LEU A 179 -9.38 14.12 -1.59
N GLU A 180 -8.55 15.13 -1.85
CA GLU A 180 -8.36 16.28 -0.95
C GLU A 180 -9.65 17.08 -0.78
N THR A 181 -10.42 17.29 -1.85
CA THR A 181 -11.71 17.99 -1.79
C THR A 181 -12.73 17.26 -0.92
N HIS A 182 -12.78 15.93 -1.00
CA HIS A 182 -13.76 15.14 -0.25
C HIS A 182 -13.32 14.80 1.17
N LEU A 183 -12.02 14.77 1.46
CA LEU A 183 -11.46 14.24 2.71
C LEU A 183 -10.64 15.26 3.50
N ASP A 184 -10.53 16.50 3.03
CA ASP A 184 -9.67 17.60 3.54
C ASP A 184 -8.16 17.35 3.44
N PHE A 185 -7.74 16.09 3.42
CA PHE A 185 -6.35 15.65 3.29
C PHE A 185 -6.31 14.24 2.69
N ALA A 186 -5.37 14.02 1.77
CA ALA A 186 -5.01 12.69 1.31
C ALA A 186 -3.48 12.62 1.14
N PRO A 187 -2.80 11.60 1.67
CA PRO A 187 -1.37 11.46 1.45
C PRO A 187 -1.09 11.28 -0.05
N LYS A 188 0.06 11.79 -0.50
CA LYS A 188 0.56 11.54 -1.87
C LYS A 188 1.15 10.13 -1.99
N HIS A 189 0.32 9.13 -1.71
CA HIS A 189 0.58 7.73 -1.96
C HIS A 189 -0.19 7.34 -3.22
N TYR A 190 0.47 6.65 -4.15
CA TYR A 190 -0.12 6.26 -5.42
C TYR A 190 0.12 4.78 -5.69
N ALA A 191 -0.94 3.98 -5.73
CA ALA A 191 -0.85 2.61 -6.24
C ALA A 191 -1.12 2.62 -7.75
N LEU A 192 -0.26 1.95 -8.52
CA LEU A 192 -0.42 1.80 -9.96
C LEU A 192 -1.53 0.77 -10.26
N PRO A 193 -2.59 1.14 -11.00
CA PRO A 193 -3.59 0.18 -11.44
C PRO A 193 -2.94 -1.03 -12.11
N TYR A 194 -3.39 -2.24 -11.73
CA TYR A 194 -2.89 -3.52 -12.22
C TYR A 194 -1.42 -3.87 -11.89
N GLY A 195 -0.72 -3.05 -11.09
CA GLY A 195 0.70 -3.27 -10.75
C GLY A 195 1.67 -3.13 -11.93
N GLU A 196 1.19 -2.69 -13.08
CA GLU A 196 2.00 -2.52 -14.28
C GLU A 196 2.45 -1.07 -14.42
N TYR A 197 3.70 -0.88 -14.83
CA TYR A 197 4.30 0.44 -14.90
C TYR A 197 5.18 0.63 -16.11
N HIS A 198 5.38 1.91 -16.44
CA HIS A 198 6.43 2.38 -17.32
C HIS A 198 7.39 3.27 -16.53
N PRO A 199 8.72 3.09 -16.60
CA PRO A 199 9.68 3.83 -15.76
C PRO A 199 9.53 5.35 -15.83
N LEU A 200 9.24 5.89 -17.01
CA LEU A 200 8.95 7.32 -17.19
C LEU A 200 7.83 7.82 -16.27
N LEU A 201 6.74 7.07 -16.14
CA LEU A 201 5.57 7.46 -15.36
C LEU A 201 5.88 7.41 -13.86
N VAL A 202 6.61 6.38 -13.41
CA VAL A 202 7.07 6.27 -12.01
C VAL A 202 7.97 7.46 -11.65
N ASN A 203 8.96 7.79 -12.51
CA ASN A 203 9.84 8.93 -12.29
C ASN A 203 9.05 10.25 -12.24
N GLN A 204 8.01 10.38 -13.08
CA GLN A 204 7.15 11.56 -13.10
C GLN A 204 6.32 11.70 -11.81
N LEU A 205 5.79 10.59 -11.27
CA LEU A 205 5.11 10.57 -9.97
C LEU A 205 6.06 10.96 -8.83
N GLN A 206 7.26 10.38 -8.81
CA GLN A 206 8.27 10.69 -7.80
C GLN A 206 8.69 12.17 -7.85
N ALA A 207 8.88 12.73 -9.06
CA ALA A 207 9.15 14.16 -9.25
C ALA A 207 7.98 15.06 -8.78
N ALA A 208 6.75 14.54 -8.76
CA ALA A 208 5.57 15.18 -8.20
C ALA A 208 5.35 14.91 -6.70
N ASN A 209 6.35 14.30 -6.03
CA ASN A 209 6.38 13.93 -4.62
C ASN A 209 5.36 12.85 -4.22
N PHE A 210 5.07 11.91 -5.11
CA PHE A 210 4.30 10.72 -4.76
C PHE A 210 5.22 9.58 -4.30
N LEU A 211 4.83 8.91 -3.22
CA LEU A 211 5.27 7.56 -2.90
C LEU A 211 4.48 6.59 -3.78
N VAL A 212 5.18 5.74 -4.52
CA VAL A 212 4.58 4.88 -5.57
C VAL A 212 4.60 3.43 -5.14
N PHE A 213 3.47 2.75 -5.30
CA PHE A 213 3.24 1.34 -4.99
C PHE A 213 2.79 0.60 -6.26
N GLY A 214 3.21 -0.65 -6.44
CA GLY A 214 2.88 -1.46 -7.61
C GLY A 214 3.83 -2.64 -7.80
#